data_AF-A0A2N2S5B8-F1
#
_entry.id   AF-A0A2N2S5B8-F1
#
_cell.length_a   1.000
_cell.length_b   1.000
_cell.length_c   1.000
_cell.angle_alpha   90.00
_cell.angle_beta   90.00
_cell.angle_gamma   90.00
#
_symmetry.space_group_name_H-M   'P 1'
#
loop_
_entity.id
_entity.type
_entity.pdbx_description
1 polymer ?
#
loop_
_entity_poly.entity_id
_entity_poly.type
_entity_poly.pdbx_seq_one_letter_code
_entity_poly.pdbx_strand_id
1 'polypeptide(L)' 'MKTPSRIEPLVTDGLVDKVLRQLMSGKEAMVYVVQCGDEIRCAKVYKEANKRGFHKAVD' A
#
# COMPACT_ATOMS: atom_id res chain seq x y z
N MET A 1 -11.82 -5.94 2.35
CA MET A 1 -11.40 -4.53 2.21
C MET A 1 -11.52 -4.17 0.74
N LYS A 2 -11.99 -2.96 0.40
CA LYS A 2 -11.92 -2.49 -1.00
C LYS A 2 -10.45 -2.34 -1.39
N THR A 3 -10.04 -2.94 -2.52
CA THR A 3 -8.68 -2.78 -3.06
C THR A 3 -8.39 -1.29 -3.23
N PRO A 4 -7.26 -0.76 -2.72
CA PRO A 4 -6.89 0.63 -2.95
C PRO A 4 -6.71 0.89 -4.46
N SER A 5 -7.17 2.04 -4.97
CA SER A 5 -7.14 2.34 -6.41
C SER A 5 -5.76 2.30 -7.05
N ARG A 6 -4.68 2.46 -6.26
CA ARG A 6 -3.29 2.32 -6.73
C ARG A 6 -2.87 0.87 -6.96
N ILE A 7 -3.54 -0.08 -6.32
CA ILE A 7 -3.29 -1.53 -6.43
C ILE A 7 -4.26 -2.17 -7.44
N GLU A 8 -5.43 -1.57 -7.68
CA GLU A 8 -6.43 -2.08 -8.64
C GLU A 8 -5.84 -2.47 -10.01
N PRO A 9 -4.99 -1.65 -10.68
CA PRO A 9 -4.38 -2.05 -11.95
C PRO A 9 -3.51 -3.31 -11.84
N LEU A 10 -2.77 -3.46 -10.74
CA LEU A 10 -1.93 -4.64 -10.50
C LEU A 10 -2.77 -5.90 -10.29
N VAL A 11 -3.99 -5.74 -9.80
CA VAL A 11 -4.95 -6.84 -9.68
C VAL A 11 -5.53 -7.19 -11.05
N THR A 12 -5.94 -6.19 -11.82
CA THR A 12 -6.45 -6.38 -13.19
C THR A 12 -5.42 -7.06 -14.09
N ASP A 13 -4.14 -6.69 -13.96
CA ASP A 13 -3.03 -7.23 -14.75
C ASP A 13 -2.51 -8.60 -14.24
N GLY A 14 -3.08 -9.13 -13.14
CA GLY A 14 -2.71 -10.42 -12.58
C GLY A 14 -1.36 -10.46 -11.83
N LEU A 15 -0.78 -9.30 -11.51
CA LEU A 15 0.46 -9.20 -10.73
C LEU A 15 0.22 -9.39 -9.23
N VAL A 16 -0.99 -9.07 -8.76
CA VAL A 16 -1.46 -9.23 -7.38
C VAL A 16 -2.85 -9.87 -7.43
N ASP A 17 -3.10 -10.96 -6.71
CA ASP A 17 -4.43 -11.58 -6.75
C ASP A 17 -5.45 -10.79 -5.93
N LYS A 18 -5.05 -10.40 -4.71
CA LYS A 18 -5.91 -9.64 -3.81
C LYS A 18 -5.14 -8.94 -2.68
N VAL A 19 -5.75 -7.88 -2.17
CA VAL A 19 -5.32 -7.21 -0.94
C VAL A 19 -6.00 -7.87 0.25
N LEU A 20 -5.19 -8.43 1.16
CA LEU A 20 -5.70 -9.12 2.35
C LEU A 20 -6.08 -8.11 3.42
N ARG A 21 -5.16 -7.21 3.78
CA ARG A 21 -5.34 -6.19 4.81
C ARG A 21 -4.34 -5.05 4.67
N GLN A 22 -4.69 -3.90 5.21
CA GLN A 22 -3.69 -2.87 5.52
C GLN A 22 -2.79 -3.36 6.67
N LEU A 23 -1.48 -3.21 6.51
CA LEU A 23 -0.49 -3.55 7.54
C LEU A 23 -0.20 -2.34 8.42
N MET A 24 0.21 -1.22 7.81
CA MET A 24 0.53 0.02 8.52
C MET A 24 0.44 1.24 7.60
N SER A 25 0.35 2.42 8.20
CA SER A 25 0.43 3.71 7.51
C SER A 25 1.64 4.47 8.06
N GLY A 26 2.57 4.83 7.18
CA GLY A 26 3.74 5.63 7.51
C GLY A 26 3.62 7.07 7.01
N LYS A 27 4.65 7.89 7.26
CA LYS A 27 4.73 9.27 6.79
C LYS A 27 4.63 9.36 5.26
N GLU A 28 5.31 8.46 4.56
CA GLU A 28 5.50 8.53 3.10
C GLU A 28 4.66 7.53 2.32
N ALA A 29 4.22 6.44 2.94
CA ALA A 29 3.57 5.34 2.24
C ALA A 29 2.56 4.61 3.13
N MET A 30 1.61 3.95 2.49
CA MET A 30 0.76 2.94 3.10
C MET A 30 1.28 1.55 2.70
N VAL A 31 1.27 0.62 3.64
CA VAL A 31 1.72 -0.76 3.40
C VAL A 31 0.55 -1.71 3.57
N TYR A 32 0.39 -2.60 2.60
CA TYR A 32 -0.65 -3.61 2.57
C TYR A 32 -0.04 -5.01 2.48
N VAL A 33 -0.72 -5.98 3.06
CA VAL A 33 -0.43 -7.40 2.84
C VAL A 33 -1.24 -7.86 1.63
N VAL A 34 -0.57 -8.46 0.65
CA VAL A 34 -1.16 -8.89 -0.62
C VAL A 34 -0.81 -10.35 -0.90
N GLN A 35 -1.65 -11.02 -1.67
CA GLN A 35 -1.39 -12.36 -2.20
C GLN A 35 -0.94 -12.27 -3.66
N CYS A 36 0.11 -13.01 -4.02
CA CYS A 36 0.64 -13.17 -5.37
C CYS A 36 0.91 -14.65 -5.63
N GLY A 37 -0.02 -15.36 -6.27
CA GLY A 37 -0.04 -16.81 -6.33
C GLY A 37 -0.10 -17.43 -4.94
N ASP A 38 0.87 -18.30 -4.66
CA ASP A 38 1.01 -18.98 -3.37
C ASP A 38 1.76 -18.15 -2.32
N GLU A 39 2.28 -16.98 -2.69
CA GLU A 39 3.07 -16.15 -1.80
C GLU A 39 2.28 -14.99 -1.19
N ILE A 40 2.57 -14.71 0.08
CA ILE A 40 2.13 -13.50 0.76
C ILE A 40 3.26 -12.48 0.74
N ARG A 41 2.99 -11.30 0.19
CA ARG A 41 3.97 -10.21 0.01
C ARG A 41 3.44 -8.89 0.58
N CYS A 42 4.30 -7.88 0.59
CA CYS A 42 3.92 -6.51 0.95
C CYS A 42 3.81 -5.62 -0.29
N ALA A 43 2.73 -4.84 -0.38
CA ALA A 43 2.61 -3.75 -1.35
C ALA A 43 2.79 -2.41 -0.63
N LYS A 44 3.79 -1.62 -1.07
CA LYS A 44 4.06 -0.27 -0.55
C LYS A 44 3.54 0.77 -1.54
N VAL A 45 2.52 1.52 -1.14
CA VAL A 45 1.90 2.59 -1.95
C VAL A 45 2.37 3.93 -1.42
N TYR A 46 3.17 4.65 -2.20
CA TYR A 46 3.61 6.00 -1.84
C TYR A 46 2.45 6.99 -1.84
N LYS A 47 2.43 7.84 -0.83
CA LYS A 47 1.54 9.00 -0.73
C LYS A 47 2.04 10.10 -1.66
N GLU A 48 1.09 10.85 -2.21
CA GLU A 48 1.38 12.11 -2.92
C GLU A 48 2.28 12.99 -2.07
N ALA A 49 3.22 13.71 -2.68
CA ALA A 49 4.22 14.49 -1.96
C ALA A 49 3.58 15.47 -0.96
N ASN A 50 2.49 16.12 -1.36
CA ASN A 50 1.71 17.05 -0.52
C ASN A 50 0.89 16.37 0.59
N LYS A 51 0.75 15.04 0.59
CA LYS A 51 0.06 14.25 1.62
C LYS A 51 1.02 13.52 2.55
N ARG A 52 2.33 13.77 2.45
CA ARG A 52 3.34 13.18 3.33
C ARG A 52 3.40 13.96 4.64
N GLY A 53 3.12 13.29 5.74
CA GLY A 53 3.11 13.88 7.07
C GLY A 53 4.50 13.90 7.68
N PHE A 54 5.31 14.90 7.36
CA PHE A 54 6.55 15.15 8.10
C PHE A 54 6.19 15.97 9.34
N HIS A 55 6.06 15.32 10.50
CA HIS A 55 6.08 16.06 11.76
C HIS A 55 7.44 16.76 11.85
N LYS A 56 7.44 18.10 11.90
CA LYS A 56 8.60 18.83 12.40
C LYS A 56 8.86 18.30 13.80
N ALA A 57 10.03 17.71 14.02
CA ALA A 57 10.52 17.56 15.38
C ALA A 57 10.66 18.99 15.91
N VAL A 58 9.76 19.38 16.80
CA VAL A 58 9.99 20.53 17.65
C VAL A 58 10.94 20.04 18.74
N ASP A 59 12.14 20.61 18.78
CA ASP A 59 13.04 20.53 19.94
C ASP A 59 12.39 21.15 21.17
#